data_AF-A0A2C9L9X3-F1
#
_entry.id   AF-A0A2C9L9X3-F1
#
_cell.length_a   1.000
_cell.length_b   1.000
_cell.length_c   1.000
_cell.angle_alpha   90.00
_cell.angle_beta   90.00
_cell.angle_gamma   90.00
#
_symmetry.space_group_name_H-M   'P 1'
#
loop_
_entity.id
_entity.type
_entity.pdbx_description
1 polymer ?
#
loop_
_entity_poly.entity_id
_entity_poly.type
_entity_poly.pdbx_seq_one_letter_code
_entity_poly.pdbx_strand_id
1 'polypeptide(L)'
;MSIKVITYMSIKVITYMSIKVITYMSIKVITYMSIKVKTYMSIKVIIYMSIKVITYMSIKVITYMSIKVITYMSIKVIIIEPFFDCYMPMVKAACGVPVFVPLRPTVAGQVTSSADWKLDESELSSKFNSKTKLIILNTPNNPLGKVFKKEELQVIADLCKKHDVVCIADEVYEWMTYDDNRHVRIATLPDMWERTVTIGSAGKTFSVTGWKLGWTIGPKHLVHCAQIMHQNCAYTCPTPMQVSLFSNFRLYSYTCPTPMQI
;
A
#
# COMPACT_ATOMS: atom_id res chain seq x y z
N MET A 1 -68.51 15.76 -22.01
CA MET A 1 -68.10 16.96 -22.77
C MET A 1 -67.52 17.97 -21.78
N SER A 2 -66.55 18.81 -22.11
CA SER A 2 -65.61 18.81 -23.25
C SER A 2 -64.45 19.76 -22.90
N ILE A 3 -63.26 19.47 -23.40
CA ILE A 3 -62.11 20.37 -23.31
C ILE A 3 -62.38 21.59 -24.21
N LYS A 4 -62.03 22.81 -23.77
CA LYS A 4 -61.54 23.83 -24.70
C LYS A 4 -60.49 24.79 -24.12
N VAL A 5 -59.39 24.82 -24.88
CA VAL A 5 -58.12 25.57 -24.82
C VAL A 5 -58.41 27.10 -24.87
N ILE A 6 -57.90 27.95 -23.94
CA ILE A 6 -56.60 28.69 -23.92
C ILE A 6 -56.46 29.63 -25.15
N THR A 7 -56.10 30.93 -25.13
CA THR A 7 -55.27 31.79 -24.23
C THR A 7 -55.81 33.25 -24.20
N TYR A 8 -55.38 34.18 -23.34
CA TYR A 8 -54.40 35.29 -23.61
C TYR A 8 -54.60 36.44 -22.55
N MET A 9 -53.76 37.49 -22.38
CA MET A 9 -52.48 37.84 -23.02
C MET A 9 -51.41 38.49 -22.10
N SER A 10 -51.64 38.70 -20.81
CA SER A 10 -50.61 39.13 -19.84
C SER A 10 -51.02 38.62 -18.45
N ILE A 11 -50.40 39.11 -17.37
CA ILE A 11 -50.96 39.08 -15.99
C ILE A 11 -51.46 37.66 -15.60
N LYS A 12 -50.51 36.76 -15.31
CA LYS A 12 -50.78 35.32 -15.20
C LYS A 12 -50.70 34.81 -13.76
N VAL A 13 -51.85 34.77 -13.11
CA VAL A 13 -52.12 33.72 -12.12
C VAL A 13 -52.33 32.42 -12.89
N ILE A 14 -51.52 31.38 -12.66
CA ILE A 14 -51.88 30.02 -13.08
C ILE A 14 -51.49 28.96 -12.03
N THR A 15 -52.48 28.14 -11.69
CA THR A 15 -52.42 26.94 -10.84
C THR A 15 -52.20 25.68 -11.68
N TYR A 16 -51.50 24.66 -11.15
CA TYR A 16 -51.28 23.37 -11.83
C TYR A 16 -51.32 22.15 -10.87
N MET A 17 -51.32 20.92 -11.43
CA MET A 17 -52.48 20.02 -11.24
C MET A 17 -52.28 18.61 -10.62
N SER A 18 -51.10 18.16 -10.15
CA SER A 18 -50.97 16.75 -9.67
C SER A 18 -49.86 16.47 -8.61
N ILE A 19 -49.79 15.21 -8.09
CA ILE A 19 -49.07 14.75 -6.87
C ILE A 19 -47.99 13.66 -7.14
N LYS A 20 -46.98 13.51 -6.25
CA LYS A 20 -45.56 13.06 -6.45
C LYS A 20 -44.74 12.83 -5.15
N VAL A 21 -45.14 11.95 -4.23
CA VAL A 21 -44.69 11.97 -2.80
C VAL A 21 -43.47 11.08 -2.48
N ILE A 22 -42.87 11.30 -1.28
CA ILE A 22 -42.16 10.38 -0.34
C ILE A 22 -40.73 10.91 -0.06
N THR A 23 -40.41 11.69 1.00
CA THR A 23 -40.51 11.59 2.50
C THR A 23 -39.29 10.99 3.21
N TYR A 24 -38.42 11.87 3.73
CA TYR A 24 -37.57 11.59 4.89
C TYR A 24 -38.40 11.73 6.19
N MET A 25 -38.08 10.96 7.24
CA MET A 25 -38.84 10.86 8.51
C MET A 25 -38.83 12.10 9.42
N SER A 26 -38.20 13.19 9.00
CA SER A 26 -37.65 14.26 9.85
C SER A 26 -36.53 13.80 10.79
N ILE A 27 -35.58 14.70 11.05
CA ILE A 27 -34.84 14.76 12.30
C ILE A 27 -34.91 16.21 12.77
N LYS A 28 -35.61 16.46 13.87
CA LYS A 28 -35.45 17.62 14.76
C LYS A 28 -35.53 17.08 16.19
N VAL A 29 -34.42 17.03 16.94
CA VAL A 29 -33.70 18.15 17.60
C VAL A 29 -34.54 18.76 18.72
N ILE A 30 -33.99 18.80 19.94
CA ILE A 30 -33.87 19.92 20.88
C ILE A 30 -33.26 19.38 22.20
N THR A 31 -32.29 20.10 22.78
CA THR A 31 -31.85 19.95 24.18
C THR A 31 -32.60 20.93 25.08
N TYR A 32 -33.08 20.47 26.24
CA TYR A 32 -33.82 21.28 27.21
C TYR A 32 -33.05 21.38 28.53
N MET A 33 -33.03 22.57 29.14
CA MET A 33 -32.65 22.77 30.55
C MET A 33 -33.87 23.04 31.45
N SER A 34 -35.03 23.37 30.88
CA SER A 34 -36.35 23.38 31.56
C SER A 34 -37.49 23.30 30.53
N ILE A 35 -38.70 22.95 30.99
CA ILE A 35 -39.89 22.74 30.15
C ILE A 35 -41.02 23.67 30.58
N LYS A 36 -41.71 24.30 29.61
CA LYS A 36 -43.09 24.79 29.79
C LYS A 36 -43.94 24.31 28.62
N VAL A 37 -44.99 23.54 28.91
CA VAL A 37 -45.91 22.97 27.92
C VAL A 37 -47.11 23.90 27.73
N LYS A 38 -47.51 24.16 26.47
CA LYS A 38 -48.85 24.62 26.12
C LYS A 38 -49.33 23.92 24.85
N THR A 39 -50.57 23.45 24.88
CA THR A 39 -51.23 22.66 23.83
C THR A 39 -52.25 23.51 23.09
N TYR A 40 -52.30 23.41 21.76
CA TYR A 40 -53.37 23.97 20.92
C TYR A 40 -53.76 22.97 19.82
N MET A 41 -55.02 23.00 19.38
CA MET A 41 -55.68 21.87 18.70
C MET A 41 -55.74 21.93 17.16
N SER A 42 -55.30 23.01 16.48
CA SER A 42 -55.44 23.21 15.01
C SER A 42 -54.56 24.38 14.50
N ILE A 43 -54.30 24.69 13.21
CA ILE A 43 -54.33 24.04 11.86
C ILE A 43 -53.52 24.97 10.90
N LYS A 44 -52.66 24.51 9.96
CA LYS A 44 -52.90 24.29 8.49
C LYS A 44 -51.58 23.92 7.75
N VAL A 45 -51.59 23.78 6.41
CA VAL A 45 -50.65 22.91 5.62
C VAL A 45 -50.43 23.41 4.16
N ILE A 46 -49.33 23.00 3.45
CA ILE A 46 -49.22 22.69 1.97
C ILE A 46 -47.86 21.97 1.59
N ILE A 47 -47.78 21.24 0.44
CA ILE A 47 -46.88 20.05 0.15
C ILE A 47 -46.32 20.00 -1.34
N TYR A 48 -45.33 19.12 -1.68
CA TYR A 48 -44.54 19.00 -2.96
C TYR A 48 -44.61 17.63 -3.76
N MET A 49 -43.83 17.45 -4.87
CA MET A 49 -44.11 16.52 -6.02
C MET A 49 -42.97 15.68 -6.71
N SER A 50 -41.75 15.35 -6.20
CA SER A 50 -41.03 14.06 -6.53
C SER A 50 -39.58 13.91 -6.00
N ILE A 51 -38.94 12.72 -6.03
CA ILE A 51 -39.00 11.55 -5.09
C ILE A 51 -37.59 10.91 -4.97
N LYS A 52 -37.11 10.48 -3.78
CA LYS A 52 -36.33 9.22 -3.58
C LYS A 52 -36.20 8.85 -2.07
N VAL A 53 -36.38 7.58 -1.72
CA VAL A 53 -36.18 7.03 -0.36
C VAL A 53 -35.48 5.66 -0.40
N ILE A 54 -34.64 5.40 0.60
CA ILE A 54 -34.08 4.09 0.95
C ILE A 54 -34.32 3.88 2.45
N THR A 55 -34.74 2.68 2.85
CA THR A 55 -34.99 2.28 4.25
C THR A 55 -33.82 1.50 4.85
N TYR A 56 -33.67 1.58 6.18
CA TYR A 56 -32.80 0.70 6.97
C TYR A 56 -33.51 0.32 8.28
N MET A 57 -33.42 -0.94 8.70
CA MET A 57 -34.09 -1.48 9.91
C MET A 57 -33.42 -1.06 11.22
N SER A 58 -32.16 -0.64 11.19
CA SER A 58 -31.47 -0.01 12.32
C SER A 58 -30.30 0.85 11.81
N ILE A 59 -30.05 1.99 12.46
CA ILE A 59 -28.85 2.81 12.25
C ILE A 59 -28.38 3.34 13.60
N LYS A 60 -27.10 3.12 13.92
CA LYS A 60 -26.44 3.64 15.13
C LYS A 60 -25.62 4.87 14.72
N VAL A 61 -26.00 6.07 15.16
CA VAL A 61 -25.29 7.31 14.83
C VAL A 61 -24.58 7.84 16.07
N ILE A 62 -23.26 7.97 15.97
CA ILE A 62 -22.39 8.59 16.97
C ILE A 62 -22.10 10.02 16.50
N THR A 63 -22.47 11.02 17.29
CA THR A 63 -22.13 12.43 17.01
C THR A 63 -20.79 12.79 17.63
N TYR A 64 -19.80 13.08 16.77
CA TYR A 64 -18.53 13.66 17.19
C TYR A 64 -18.62 15.19 17.12
N MET A 65 -18.47 15.88 18.27
CA MET A 65 -18.40 17.36 18.35
C MET A 65 -17.25 17.92 17.51
N SER A 66 -16.22 17.12 17.27
CA SER A 66 -15.23 17.34 16.21
C SER A 66 -14.77 15.99 15.67
N ILE A 67 -14.83 15.79 14.35
CA ILE A 67 -14.06 14.73 13.69
C ILE A 67 -12.68 15.33 13.43
N LYS A 68 -11.69 14.95 14.23
CA LYS A 68 -10.30 15.25 13.91
C LYS A 68 -9.89 14.37 12.74
N VAL A 69 -10.08 14.87 11.51
CA VAL A 69 -9.54 14.26 10.30
C VAL A 69 -8.02 14.37 10.39
N ILE A 70 -7.38 13.33 10.92
CA ILE A 70 -5.93 13.18 10.83
C ILE A 70 -5.65 12.83 9.37
N THR A 71 -5.26 13.85 8.60
CA THR A 71 -4.69 13.67 7.27
C THR A 71 -3.34 12.98 7.41
N TYR A 72 -3.35 11.65 7.40
CA TYR A 72 -2.14 10.86 7.19
C TYR A 72 -1.48 11.36 5.90
N MET A 73 -0.26 11.90 6.01
CA MET A 73 0.51 12.27 4.82
C MET A 73 0.68 11.01 3.98
N SER A 74 0.19 11.03 2.74
CA SER A 74 0.20 9.84 1.87
C SER A 74 1.64 9.40 1.63
N ILE A 75 2.06 8.34 2.33
CA ILE A 75 3.41 7.80 2.23
C ILE A 75 3.59 7.18 0.86
N LYS A 76 4.61 7.62 0.13
CA LYS A 76 5.00 7.04 -1.15
C LYS A 76 6.01 5.92 -0.94
N VAL A 77 5.77 4.80 -1.61
CA VAL A 77 6.70 3.67 -1.70
C VAL A 77 7.10 3.50 -3.14
N ILE A 78 8.40 3.60 -3.45
CA ILE A 78 8.92 3.37 -4.79
C ILE A 78 9.00 1.86 -5.04
N ILE A 79 8.45 1.41 -6.17
CA ILE A 79 8.49 0.02 -6.63
C ILE A 79 9.12 0.02 -8.02
N ILE A 80 10.20 -0.74 -8.19
CA ILE A 80 10.86 -0.90 -9.49
C ILE A 80 10.10 -1.95 -10.31
N GLU A 81 9.71 -1.62 -11.55
CA GLU A 81 9.00 -2.55 -12.44
C GLU A 81 9.96 -3.29 -13.39
N PRO A 82 9.66 -4.52 -13.81
CA PRO A 82 8.62 -5.40 -13.27
C PRO A 82 8.99 -5.89 -11.85
N PHE A 83 7.97 -6.02 -11.02
CA PHE A 83 8.08 -6.39 -9.60
C PHE A 83 7.42 -7.74 -9.32
N PHE A 84 7.85 -8.38 -8.22
CA PHE A 84 7.10 -9.50 -7.66
C PHE A 84 5.73 -9.02 -7.15
N ASP A 85 4.67 -9.74 -7.53
CA ASP A 85 3.29 -9.25 -7.58
C ASP A 85 2.73 -8.77 -6.23
N CYS A 86 3.25 -9.28 -5.12
CA CYS A 86 2.76 -8.96 -3.78
C CYS A 86 3.11 -7.54 -3.30
N TYR A 87 4.13 -6.87 -3.87
CA TYR A 87 4.60 -5.57 -3.37
C TYR A 87 3.52 -4.48 -3.44
N MET A 88 2.85 -4.34 -4.58
CA MET A 88 1.77 -3.35 -4.76
C MET A 88 0.58 -3.56 -3.78
N PRO A 89 -0.04 -4.75 -3.67
CA PRO A 89 -1.14 -4.95 -2.74
C PRO A 89 -0.72 -4.81 -1.27
N MET A 90 0.49 -5.19 -0.89
CA MET A 90 1.01 -4.94 0.47
C MET A 90 1.12 -3.43 0.78
N VAL A 91 1.68 -2.63 -0.14
CA VAL A 91 1.74 -1.17 0.01
C VAL A 91 0.33 -0.56 0.13
N LYS A 92 -0.62 -1.00 -0.71
CA LYS A 92 -2.02 -0.52 -0.65
C LYS A 92 -2.73 -0.93 0.64
N ALA A 93 -2.49 -2.14 1.14
CA ALA A 93 -3.04 -2.63 2.42
C ALA A 93 -2.53 -1.82 3.62
N ALA A 94 -1.29 -1.32 3.56
CA ALA A 94 -0.73 -0.37 4.52
C ALA A 94 -1.14 1.10 4.29
N CYS A 95 -2.15 1.35 3.43
CA CYS A 95 -2.61 2.68 3.01
C CYS A 95 -1.52 3.57 2.34
N GLY A 96 -0.44 2.94 1.85
CA GLY A 96 0.62 3.61 1.11
C GLY A 96 0.26 3.83 -0.36
N VAL A 97 0.95 4.79 -0.99
CA VAL A 97 0.84 5.10 -2.42
C VAL A 97 2.03 4.48 -3.15
N PRO A 98 1.83 3.41 -3.95
CA PRO A 98 2.91 2.87 -4.78
C PRO A 98 3.26 3.88 -5.89
N VAL A 99 4.56 4.07 -6.11
CA VAL A 99 5.11 4.93 -7.17
C VAL A 99 6.05 4.09 -8.01
N PHE A 100 5.72 3.91 -9.27
CA PHE A 100 6.41 2.97 -10.15
C PHE A 100 7.58 3.62 -10.89
N VAL A 101 8.66 2.85 -11.09
CA VAL A 101 9.81 3.20 -11.95
C VAL A 101 10.20 1.97 -12.75
N PRO A 102 9.99 1.92 -14.07
CA PRO A 102 10.28 0.72 -14.84
C PRO A 102 11.76 0.61 -15.21
N LEU A 103 12.27 -0.62 -15.11
CA LEU A 103 13.41 -1.07 -15.88
C LEU A 103 13.03 -1.09 -17.35
N ARG A 104 13.92 -0.60 -18.22
CA ARG A 104 13.75 -0.65 -19.68
C ARG A 104 14.96 -1.32 -20.32
N PRO A 105 14.79 -2.08 -21.42
CA PRO A 105 15.92 -2.58 -22.18
C PRO A 105 16.68 -1.41 -22.83
N THR A 106 18.01 -1.48 -22.87
CA THR A 106 18.88 -0.50 -23.56
C THR A 106 18.54 -0.35 -25.04
N VAL A 107 18.20 -1.46 -25.71
CA VAL A 107 17.75 -1.49 -27.10
C VAL A 107 16.47 -2.32 -27.19
N ALA A 108 15.38 -1.70 -27.65
CA ALA A 108 14.09 -2.36 -27.79
C ALA A 108 14.17 -3.53 -28.79
N GLY A 109 13.66 -4.70 -28.41
CA GLY A 109 13.68 -5.91 -29.24
C GLY A 109 15.02 -6.64 -29.29
N GLN A 110 16.08 -6.13 -28.64
CA GLN A 110 17.40 -6.76 -28.57
C GLN A 110 17.81 -7.05 -27.12
N VAL A 111 16.95 -7.79 -26.41
CA VAL A 111 17.24 -8.28 -25.06
C VAL A 111 17.90 -9.65 -25.17
N THR A 112 19.15 -9.75 -24.77
CA THR A 112 19.95 -10.99 -24.75
C THR A 112 20.26 -11.45 -23.33
N SER A 113 20.27 -10.52 -22.37
CA SER A 113 20.57 -10.77 -20.96
C SER A 113 19.67 -9.93 -20.04
N SER A 114 19.50 -10.37 -18.80
CA SER A 114 18.86 -9.57 -17.75
C SER A 114 19.65 -8.28 -17.43
N ALA A 115 20.94 -8.23 -17.79
CA ALA A 115 21.79 -7.05 -17.66
C ALA A 115 21.42 -5.89 -18.63
N ASP A 116 20.73 -6.20 -19.73
CA ASP A 116 20.26 -5.22 -20.74
C ASP A 116 19.12 -4.35 -20.19
N TRP A 117 18.44 -4.81 -19.14
CA TRP A 117 17.43 -4.05 -18.41
C TRP A 117 18.09 -3.05 -17.47
N LYS A 118 17.85 -1.76 -17.72
CA LYS A 118 18.43 -0.63 -16.99
C LYS A 118 17.37 0.21 -16.30
N LEU A 119 17.76 0.74 -15.14
CA LEU A 119 16.99 1.70 -14.37
C LEU A 119 17.44 3.10 -14.80
N ASP A 120 16.51 3.94 -15.25
CA ASP A 120 16.85 5.32 -15.60
C ASP A 120 17.04 6.13 -14.30
N GLU A 121 18.27 6.63 -14.10
CA GLU A 121 18.64 7.36 -12.88
C GLU A 121 17.87 8.68 -12.72
N SER A 122 17.57 9.35 -13.84
CA SER A 122 16.85 10.62 -13.85
C SER A 122 15.37 10.42 -13.53
N GLU A 123 14.74 9.38 -14.08
CA GLU A 123 13.38 9.00 -13.76
C GLU A 123 13.26 8.53 -12.31
N LEU A 124 14.19 7.69 -11.84
CA LEU A 124 14.23 7.24 -10.45
C LEU A 124 14.31 8.45 -9.51
N SER A 125 15.29 9.33 -9.71
CA SER A 125 15.48 10.56 -8.94
C SER A 125 14.22 11.45 -8.93
N SER A 126 13.52 11.55 -10.07
CA SER A 126 12.26 12.33 -10.18
C SER A 126 11.12 11.81 -9.27
N LYS A 127 11.15 10.55 -8.85
CA LYS A 127 10.13 9.99 -7.94
C LYS A 127 10.45 10.24 -6.46
N PHE A 128 11.70 10.54 -6.10
CA PHE A 128 12.06 10.86 -4.72
C PHE A 128 11.59 12.28 -4.33
N ASN A 129 10.88 12.39 -3.21
CA ASN A 129 10.35 13.65 -2.68
C ASN A 129 10.06 13.49 -1.18
N SER A 130 9.65 14.56 -0.49
CA SER A 130 9.40 14.56 0.97
C SER A 130 8.35 13.56 1.46
N LYS A 131 7.49 13.03 0.59
CA LYS A 131 6.51 11.98 0.91
C LYS A 131 7.04 10.56 0.66
N THR A 132 8.16 10.39 -0.02
CA THR A 132 8.81 9.09 -0.20
C THR A 132 9.38 8.64 1.14
N LYS A 133 9.08 7.40 1.54
CA LYS A 133 9.63 6.81 2.78
C LYS A 133 10.24 5.44 2.60
N LEU A 134 9.82 4.69 1.58
CA LEU A 134 10.40 3.40 1.26
C LEU A 134 10.71 3.28 -0.24
N ILE A 135 11.73 2.50 -0.57
CA ILE A 135 11.92 1.89 -1.88
C ILE A 135 12.03 0.37 -1.70
N ILE A 136 11.36 -0.39 -2.57
CA ILE A 136 11.49 -1.85 -2.64
C ILE A 136 12.45 -2.19 -3.78
N LEU A 137 13.61 -2.72 -3.42
CA LEU A 137 14.60 -3.30 -4.31
C LEU A 137 14.47 -4.81 -4.27
N ASN A 138 14.46 -5.47 -5.43
CA ASN A 138 14.54 -6.92 -5.51
C ASN A 138 15.69 -7.32 -6.44
N THR A 139 16.72 -7.94 -5.86
CA THR A 139 17.91 -8.41 -6.58
C THR A 139 18.48 -9.68 -5.93
N PRO A 140 18.75 -10.77 -6.69
CA PRO A 140 18.37 -10.97 -8.09
C PRO A 140 16.85 -10.86 -8.33
N ASN A 141 16.47 -10.13 -9.39
CA ASN A 141 15.10 -9.71 -9.63
C ASN A 141 14.20 -10.86 -10.14
N ASN A 142 12.98 -10.93 -9.61
CA ASN A 142 11.86 -11.65 -10.18
C ASN A 142 10.91 -10.63 -10.83
N PRO A 143 10.56 -10.72 -12.13
CA PRO A 143 10.75 -11.85 -13.04
C PRO A 143 12.00 -11.84 -13.95
N LEU A 144 12.80 -10.76 -14.01
CA LEU A 144 13.80 -10.62 -15.08
C LEU A 144 15.10 -11.43 -14.89
N GLY A 145 15.37 -11.95 -13.70
CA GLY A 145 16.69 -12.50 -13.35
C GLY A 145 17.80 -11.45 -13.31
N LYS A 146 17.47 -10.15 -13.21
CA LYS A 146 18.46 -9.07 -13.16
C LYS A 146 19.18 -9.07 -11.82
N VAL A 147 20.49 -9.29 -11.85
CA VAL A 147 21.39 -8.97 -10.73
C VAL A 147 21.79 -7.49 -10.87
N PHE A 148 21.50 -6.68 -9.87
CA PHE A 148 21.90 -5.27 -9.86
C PHE A 148 23.41 -5.17 -9.57
N LYS A 149 24.13 -4.43 -10.40
CA LYS A 149 25.56 -4.19 -10.19
C LYS A 149 25.78 -3.15 -9.09
N LYS A 150 26.98 -3.14 -8.49
CA LYS A 150 27.33 -2.22 -7.39
C LYS A 150 27.09 -0.75 -7.75
N GLU A 151 27.32 -0.38 -9.01
CA GLU A 151 27.12 0.97 -9.54
C GLU A 151 25.64 1.33 -9.57
N GLU A 152 24.78 0.42 -10.05
CA GLU A 152 23.31 0.58 -10.07
C GLU A 152 22.74 0.67 -8.64
N LEU A 153 23.32 -0.09 -7.69
CA LEU A 153 22.97 -0.01 -6.27
C LEU A 153 23.44 1.29 -5.61
N GLN A 154 24.57 1.86 -6.04
CA GLN A 154 25.10 3.11 -5.51
C GLN A 154 24.15 4.29 -5.79
N VAL A 155 23.56 4.35 -6.99
CA VAL A 155 22.53 5.35 -7.35
C VAL A 155 21.32 5.26 -6.41
N ILE A 156 20.84 4.05 -6.14
CA ILE A 156 19.73 3.82 -5.20
C ILE A 156 20.12 4.24 -3.79
N ALA A 157 21.32 3.87 -3.34
CA ALA A 157 21.86 4.24 -2.02
C ALA A 157 21.99 5.75 -1.83
N ASP A 158 22.49 6.47 -2.84
CA ASP A 158 22.67 7.93 -2.78
C ASP A 158 21.33 8.67 -2.72
N LEU A 159 20.30 8.19 -3.44
CA LEU A 159 18.94 8.71 -3.31
C LEU A 159 18.30 8.38 -1.95
N CYS A 160 18.54 7.18 -1.41
CA CYS A 160 18.06 6.80 -0.07
C CYS A 160 18.69 7.66 1.04
N LYS A 161 20.00 7.94 0.95
CA LYS A 161 20.72 8.87 1.84
C LYS A 161 20.18 10.29 1.73
N LYS A 162 20.08 10.82 0.50
CA LYS A 162 19.65 12.20 0.22
C LYS A 162 18.24 12.53 0.69
N HIS A 163 17.32 11.56 0.65
CA HIS A 163 15.90 11.78 0.93
C HIS A 163 15.41 11.16 2.25
N ASP A 164 16.31 10.55 3.02
CA ASP A 164 16.00 9.79 4.24
C ASP A 164 14.88 8.74 4.02
N VAL A 165 15.19 7.80 3.13
CA VAL A 165 14.30 6.72 2.67
C VAL A 165 14.88 5.37 3.08
N VAL A 166 14.00 4.49 3.57
CA VAL A 166 14.33 3.11 3.91
C VAL A 166 14.33 2.23 2.65
N CYS A 167 15.36 1.41 2.47
CA CYS A 167 15.38 0.38 1.45
C CYS A 167 14.87 -0.95 2.04
N ILE A 168 13.83 -1.53 1.44
CA ILE A 168 13.50 -2.94 1.62
C ILE A 168 14.20 -3.70 0.50
N ALA A 169 15.20 -4.50 0.85
CA ALA A 169 15.97 -5.31 -0.08
C ALA A 169 15.47 -6.76 -0.03
N ASP A 170 14.63 -7.14 -1.00
CA ASP A 170 14.24 -8.51 -1.24
C ASP A 170 15.37 -9.23 -1.98
N GLU A 171 16.16 -9.98 -1.21
CA GLU A 171 17.36 -10.69 -1.66
C GLU A 171 17.15 -12.21 -1.59
N VAL A 172 15.91 -12.72 -1.66
CA VAL A 172 15.62 -14.16 -1.51
C VAL A 172 16.30 -15.05 -2.55
N TYR A 173 16.78 -14.47 -3.66
CA TYR A 173 17.52 -15.15 -4.73
C TYR A 173 19.05 -14.98 -4.65
N GLU A 174 19.59 -14.41 -3.56
CA GLU A 174 21.01 -14.05 -3.38
C GLU A 174 22.04 -15.12 -3.79
N TRP A 175 21.71 -16.42 -3.65
CA TRP A 175 22.57 -17.56 -3.98
C TRP A 175 22.44 -18.05 -5.44
N MET A 176 21.46 -17.53 -6.19
CA MET A 176 21.15 -17.89 -7.58
C MET A 176 21.64 -16.80 -8.56
N THR A 177 22.94 -16.51 -8.51
CA THR A 177 23.63 -15.72 -9.53
C THR A 177 24.45 -16.63 -10.45
N TYR A 178 24.55 -16.25 -11.72
CA TYR A 178 25.19 -17.05 -12.77
C TYR A 178 26.31 -16.29 -13.46
N ASP A 179 27.23 -17.03 -14.08
CA ASP A 179 28.43 -16.51 -14.76
C ASP A 179 29.27 -15.64 -13.81
N ASP A 180 29.83 -14.53 -14.30
CA ASP A 180 30.60 -13.57 -13.50
C ASP A 180 29.73 -12.62 -12.64
N ASN A 181 28.40 -12.78 -12.65
CA ASN A 181 27.53 -11.94 -11.82
C ASN A 181 27.65 -12.33 -10.35
N ARG A 182 27.83 -11.35 -9.48
CA ARG A 182 27.87 -11.53 -8.03
C ARG A 182 26.77 -10.72 -7.38
N HIS A 183 26.08 -11.34 -6.42
CA HIS A 183 25.13 -10.62 -5.57
C HIS A 183 25.87 -9.60 -4.70
N VAL A 184 25.31 -8.40 -4.59
CA VAL A 184 25.82 -7.30 -3.76
C VAL A 184 24.68 -6.82 -2.87
N ARG A 185 24.84 -6.97 -1.56
CA ARG A 185 23.81 -6.57 -0.59
C ARG A 185 23.86 -5.06 -0.40
N ILE A 186 22.76 -4.35 -0.70
CA ILE A 186 22.77 -2.88 -0.64
C ILE A 186 23.06 -2.35 0.77
N ALA A 187 22.69 -3.11 1.81
CA ALA A 187 22.99 -2.83 3.22
C ALA A 187 24.51 -2.70 3.52
N THR A 188 25.38 -3.28 2.68
CA THR A 188 26.85 -3.22 2.84
C THR A 188 27.49 -1.98 2.20
N LEU A 189 26.72 -1.17 1.45
CA LEU A 189 27.20 0.10 0.92
C LEU A 189 27.32 1.16 2.03
N PRO A 190 28.21 2.17 1.90
CA PRO A 190 28.38 3.21 2.90
C PRO A 190 27.06 3.89 3.29
N ASP A 191 26.83 3.96 4.60
CA ASP A 191 25.64 4.51 5.27
C ASP A 191 24.29 3.85 4.91
N MET A 192 24.28 2.66 4.31
CA MET A 192 23.03 1.95 3.99
C MET A 192 22.53 1.03 5.09
N TRP A 193 23.39 0.51 5.98
CA TRP A 193 22.99 -0.37 7.08
C TRP A 193 21.84 0.21 7.92
N GLU A 194 21.98 1.43 8.43
CA GLU A 194 20.97 2.08 9.30
C GLU A 194 19.62 2.39 8.60
N ARG A 195 19.51 2.16 7.29
CA ARG A 195 18.29 2.39 6.51
C ARG A 195 17.90 1.23 5.60
N THR A 196 18.45 0.03 5.80
CA THR A 196 18.13 -1.14 4.97
C THR A 196 17.52 -2.27 5.80
N VAL A 197 16.49 -2.90 5.24
CA VAL A 197 15.89 -4.13 5.73
C VAL A 197 16.03 -5.18 4.64
N THR A 198 16.92 -6.14 4.83
CA THR A 198 17.17 -7.24 3.90
C THR A 198 16.29 -8.45 4.23
N ILE A 199 15.72 -9.09 3.22
CA ILE A 199 14.81 -10.23 3.33
C ILE A 199 15.42 -11.44 2.60
N GLY A 200 15.47 -12.59 3.28
CA GLY A 200 15.91 -13.87 2.72
C GLY A 200 14.91 -15.01 2.95
N SER A 201 15.08 -16.14 2.24
CA SER A 201 14.11 -17.25 2.28
C SER A 201 14.74 -18.63 2.20
N ALA A 202 14.45 -19.48 3.20
CA ALA A 202 14.84 -20.89 3.22
C ALA A 202 14.33 -21.65 1.99
N GLY A 203 13.12 -21.30 1.54
CA GLY A 203 12.48 -21.92 0.38
C GLY A 203 13.19 -21.65 -0.95
N LYS A 204 14.11 -20.67 -0.97
CA LYS A 204 14.95 -20.34 -2.12
C LYS A 204 16.40 -20.80 -1.91
N THR A 205 16.99 -20.51 -0.74
CA THR A 205 18.35 -20.95 -0.37
C THR A 205 18.52 -22.47 -0.42
N PHE A 206 17.51 -23.23 0.03
CA PHE A 206 17.57 -24.70 0.14
C PHE A 206 16.50 -25.41 -0.70
N SER A 207 15.87 -24.72 -1.67
CA SER A 207 14.84 -25.27 -2.57
C SER A 207 13.60 -25.90 -1.89
N VAL A 208 13.40 -25.69 -0.60
CA VAL A 208 12.28 -26.23 0.21
C VAL A 208 11.11 -25.23 0.33
N THR A 209 10.56 -24.79 -0.80
CA THR A 209 9.50 -23.75 -0.86
C THR A 209 8.30 -24.02 0.07
N GLY A 210 7.93 -25.29 0.26
CA GLY A 210 6.87 -25.73 1.15
C GLY A 210 7.12 -25.52 2.65
N TRP A 211 8.37 -25.27 3.10
CA TRP A 211 8.66 -24.99 4.51
C TRP A 211 8.25 -23.58 4.94
N LYS A 212 8.02 -22.66 3.98
CA LYS A 212 7.52 -21.30 4.24
C LYS A 212 8.29 -20.48 5.29
N LEU A 213 9.57 -20.79 5.52
CA LEU A 213 10.47 -20.00 6.36
C LEU A 213 11.25 -18.95 5.56
N GLY A 214 11.49 -17.83 6.21
CA GLY A 214 12.33 -16.73 5.76
C GLY A 214 12.74 -15.86 6.95
N TRP A 215 13.53 -14.82 6.70
CA TRP A 215 14.10 -13.97 7.73
C TRP A 215 14.21 -12.52 7.27
N THR A 216 14.38 -11.63 8.25
CA THR A 216 14.57 -10.20 8.05
C THR A 216 15.77 -9.75 8.85
N ILE A 217 16.71 -9.07 8.19
CA ILE A 217 17.98 -8.60 8.74
C ILE A 217 18.05 -7.09 8.56
N GLY A 218 18.58 -6.38 9.55
CA GLY A 218 18.70 -4.93 9.51
C GLY A 218 18.96 -4.33 10.89
N PRO A 219 18.98 -2.99 11.00
CA PRO A 219 19.24 -2.30 12.25
C PRO A 219 18.07 -2.48 13.21
N LYS A 220 18.38 -2.54 14.51
CA LYS A 220 17.41 -2.87 15.58
C LYS A 220 16.12 -2.05 15.50
N HIS A 221 16.22 -0.77 15.16
CA HIS A 221 15.07 0.14 15.13
C HIS A 221 14.08 -0.15 13.98
N LEU A 222 14.53 -0.72 12.85
CA LEU A 222 13.66 -1.15 11.75
C LEU A 222 13.11 -2.56 11.99
N VAL A 223 13.98 -3.50 12.41
CA VAL A 223 13.58 -4.89 12.67
C VAL A 223 12.56 -4.99 13.82
N HIS A 224 12.64 -4.10 14.81
CA HIS A 224 11.66 -4.06 15.90
C HIS A 224 10.21 -3.82 15.44
N CYS A 225 10.01 -2.99 14.41
CA CYS A 225 8.68 -2.80 13.80
C CYS A 225 8.13 -4.10 13.20
N ALA A 226 9.00 -4.88 12.53
CA ALA A 226 8.62 -6.19 11.99
C ALA A 226 8.32 -7.22 13.10
N GLN A 227 9.07 -7.18 14.22
CA GLN A 227 8.81 -8.03 15.39
C GLN A 227 7.42 -7.77 15.99
N ILE A 228 7.04 -6.50 16.19
CA ILE A 228 5.71 -6.12 16.71
C ILE A 228 4.60 -6.64 15.77
N MET A 229 4.77 -6.48 14.46
CA MET A 229 3.81 -6.98 13.46
C MET A 229 3.72 -8.51 13.47
N HIS A 230 4.85 -9.22 13.52
CA HIS A 230 4.86 -10.69 13.56
C HIS A 230 4.18 -11.23 14.83
N GLN A 231 4.49 -10.64 15.99
CA GLN A 231 3.89 -11.00 17.28
C GLN A 231 2.35 -10.94 17.26
N ASN A 232 1.78 -9.96 16.56
CA ASN A 232 0.33 -9.73 16.47
C ASN A 232 -0.32 -10.34 15.22
N CYS A 233 0.43 -11.10 14.41
CA CYS A 233 -0.07 -11.73 13.17
C CYS A 233 0.03 -13.26 13.21
N ALA A 234 1.22 -13.80 13.47
CA ALA A 234 1.48 -15.24 13.52
C ALA A 234 2.09 -15.71 14.85
N TYR A 235 2.63 -14.77 15.64
CA TYR A 235 3.35 -14.96 16.91
C TYR A 235 4.67 -15.74 16.82
N THR A 236 4.69 -16.88 16.11
CA THR A 236 5.86 -17.76 15.98
C THR A 236 5.83 -18.56 14.66
N CYS A 237 6.96 -19.16 14.31
CA CYS A 237 7.13 -20.04 13.16
C CYS A 237 7.23 -21.53 13.58
N PRO A 238 6.95 -22.51 12.70
CA PRO A 238 6.99 -23.93 13.05
C PRO A 238 8.37 -24.40 13.56
N THR A 239 8.46 -24.78 14.85
CA THR A 239 9.72 -25.18 15.50
C THR A 239 10.49 -26.29 14.75
N PRO A 240 9.87 -27.38 14.26
CA PRO A 240 10.60 -28.44 13.56
C PRO A 240 11.29 -27.94 12.28
N MET A 241 10.64 -27.02 11.54
CA MET A 241 11.23 -26.45 10.33
C MET A 241 12.40 -25.52 10.66
N GLN A 242 12.32 -24.77 11.78
CA GLN A 242 13.42 -23.91 12.24
C GLN A 242 14.65 -24.73 12.66
N VAL A 243 14.46 -25.84 13.37
CA VAL A 243 15.55 -26.76 13.76
C VAL A 243 16.20 -27.42 12.53
N SER A 244 15.39 -27.86 11.56
CA SER A 244 15.89 -28.41 10.30
C SER A 244 16.65 -27.36 9.48
N LEU A 245 16.16 -26.12 9.43
CA LEU A 245 16.83 -25.01 8.74
C LEU A 245 18.19 -24.68 9.38
N PHE A 246 18.25 -24.57 10.71
CA PHE A 246 19.52 -24.40 11.43
C PHE A 246 20.52 -25.51 11.12
N SER A 247 20.05 -26.76 11.07
CA SER A 247 20.90 -27.91 10.72
C SER A 247 21.46 -27.82 9.30
N ASN A 248 20.67 -27.32 8.33
CA ASN A 248 21.13 -27.11 6.95
C ASN A 248 22.19 -26.02 6.85
N PHE A 249 22.00 -24.86 7.51
CA PHE A 249 23.03 -23.82 7.58
C PHE A 249 24.33 -24.32 8.22
N ARG A 250 24.23 -25.10 9.30
CA ARG A 250 25.39 -25.69 9.97
C ARG A 250 26.13 -26.69 9.08
N LEU A 251 25.42 -27.55 8.36
CA LEU A 251 26.04 -28.46 7.38
C LEU A 251 26.77 -27.69 6.28
N TYR A 252 26.13 -26.65 5.70
CA TYR A 252 26.74 -25.80 4.68
C TYR A 252 28.08 -25.19 5.15
N SER A 253 28.14 -24.69 6.40
CA SER A 253 29.37 -24.11 6.96
C SER A 253 30.53 -25.09 7.16
N TYR A 254 30.27 -26.40 7.13
CA TYR A 254 31.31 -27.44 7.16
C TYR A 254 31.68 -27.97 5.76
N THR A 255 30.75 -27.92 4.79
CA THR A 255 30.95 -28.52 3.46
C THR A 255 31.33 -27.51 2.38
N CYS A 256 31.08 -26.22 2.57
CA CYS A 256 31.43 -25.17 1.62
C CYS A 256 32.66 -24.37 2.11
N PRO A 257 33.74 -24.23 1.31
CA PRO A 257 34.92 -23.45 1.71
C PRO A 257 34.65 -21.93 1.76
N THR A 258 33.52 -21.47 1.22
CA THR A 258 33.10 -20.06 1.26
C THR A 258 32.05 -19.88 2.37
N PRO A 259 32.32 -19.09 3.42
CA PRO A 259 31.34 -18.87 4.48
C PRO A 259 30.06 -18.22 3.95
N MET A 260 28.92 -18.70 4.43
CA MET A 260 27.64 -18.03 4.16
C MET A 260 27.60 -16.71 4.93
N GLN A 261 27.87 -15.60 4.25
CA GLN A 261 27.68 -14.27 4.80
C GLN A 261 26.18 -13.99 4.89
N ILE A 262 25.66 -13.93 6.12
CA ILE A 262 24.29 -13.55 6.50
C ILE A 262 24.35 -12.14 7.10
#